data_AF-A0A150Q519-F1
#
_entry.id   AF-A0A150Q519-F1
#
_cell.length_a   1.000
_cell.length_b   1.000
_cell.length_c   1.000
_cell.angle_alpha   90.00
_cell.angle_beta   90.00
_cell.angle_gamma   90.00
#
_symmetry.space_group_name_H-M   'P 1'
#
loop_
_entity.id
_entity.type
_entity.pdbx_description
1 polymer ?
#
loop_
_entity_poly.entity_id
_entity_poly.type
_entity_poly.pdbx_seq_one_letter_code
_entity_poly.pdbx_strand_id
1 'polypeptide(L)'
;AALARELGGAAFTPPAVAGAPEVAPRALGTRERLLYEVVAMSCVTETLSAALLGEMVERATDPRVRDTMQQILRDEVDHARLGWAHLAAERQRGCADVIGQHLPAMLAGTVHEEVFSSGAEHPEQGALSGLGALGRGERRRIFDETMRLVVLPGLRRFGIDTGRGEQWLAERLG
;
A
#
# COMPACT_ATOMS: atom_id res chain seq x y z
N ALA A 1 18.24 9.32 8.57
CA ALA A 1 19.00 9.58 9.82
C ALA A 1 19.06 11.06 10.21
N ALA A 2 19.30 11.99 9.28
CA ALA A 2 19.37 13.43 9.60
C ALA A 2 18.02 13.99 10.11
N LEU A 3 16.92 13.73 9.40
CA LEU A 3 15.57 14.18 9.78
C LEU A 3 15.16 13.70 11.18
N ALA A 4 15.39 12.42 11.49
CA ALA A 4 15.04 11.86 12.80
C ALA A 4 15.72 12.61 13.95
N ARG A 5 17.03 12.91 13.83
CA ARG A 5 17.79 13.66 14.84
C ARG A 5 17.31 15.11 14.97
N GLU A 6 16.91 15.72 13.86
CA GLU A 6 16.41 17.09 13.83
C GLU A 6 15.06 17.23 14.54
N LEU A 7 14.20 16.23 14.43
CA LEU A 7 12.94 16.12 15.18
C LEU A 7 13.12 15.61 16.62
N GLY A 8 14.36 15.56 17.13
CA GLY A 8 14.67 15.11 18.49
C GLY A 8 14.66 13.60 18.72
N GLY A 9 14.49 12.81 17.65
CA GLY A 9 14.48 11.35 17.68
C GLY A 9 15.85 10.71 17.43
N ALA A 10 16.01 9.46 17.86
CA ALA A 10 17.14 8.64 17.42
C ALA A 10 16.94 8.22 15.97
N ALA A 11 18.05 8.09 15.22
CA ALA A 11 17.97 7.47 13.90
C ALA A 11 17.47 6.02 14.06
N PHE A 12 16.37 5.68 13.41
CA PHE A 12 15.89 4.31 13.36
C PHE A 12 16.90 3.45 12.60
N THR A 13 17.42 2.43 13.28
CA THR A 13 18.18 1.36 12.65
C THR A 13 17.21 0.21 12.46
N PRO A 14 16.82 -0.14 11.22
CA PRO A 14 15.96 -1.29 11.00
C PRO A 14 16.65 -2.54 11.55
N PRO A 15 15.92 -3.42 12.25
CA PRO A 15 16.47 -4.71 12.63
C PRO A 15 16.91 -5.47 11.38
N ALA A 16 17.84 -6.43 11.53
CA ALA A 16 18.16 -7.35 10.46
C ALA A 16 16.84 -7.96 9.95
N VAL A 17 16.60 -7.87 8.64
CA VAL A 17 15.37 -8.35 8.02
C VAL A 17 15.34 -9.87 8.21
N ALA A 18 14.65 -10.35 9.24
CA ALA A 18 14.15 -11.71 9.25
C ALA A 18 13.30 -11.85 7.99
N GLY A 19 13.47 -12.94 7.23
CA GLY A 19 12.86 -13.09 5.91
C GLY A 19 11.40 -12.62 5.92
N ALA A 20 11.07 -11.69 5.02
CA ALA A 20 9.73 -11.12 4.98
C ALA A 20 8.69 -12.25 4.89
N PRO A 21 7.62 -12.19 5.69
CA PRO A 21 6.60 -13.23 5.65
C PRO A 21 6.03 -13.29 4.23
N GLU A 22 6.16 -14.44 3.58
CA GLU A 22 5.53 -14.68 2.28
C GLU A 22 4.01 -14.66 2.47
N VAL A 23 3.34 -13.83 1.68
CA VAL A 23 1.88 -13.73 1.65
C VAL A 23 1.30 -14.70 0.62
N ALA A 24 2.12 -15.16 -0.33
CA ALA A 24 1.71 -16.07 -1.39
C ALA A 24 1.34 -17.46 -0.85
N PRO A 25 0.22 -18.05 -1.31
CA PRO A 25 -0.12 -19.42 -0.99
C PRO A 25 1.00 -20.40 -1.39
N ARG A 26 1.41 -21.26 -0.46
CA ARG A 26 2.48 -22.26 -0.68
C ARG A 26 2.15 -23.31 -1.74
N ALA A 27 0.87 -23.47 -2.07
CA ALA A 27 0.41 -24.42 -3.09
C ALA A 27 0.68 -23.96 -4.53
N LEU A 28 0.97 -22.67 -4.74
CA LEU A 28 1.26 -22.11 -6.06
C LEU A 28 2.68 -22.46 -6.52
N GLY A 29 2.86 -22.56 -7.84
CA GLY A 29 4.19 -22.71 -8.43
C GLY A 29 5.06 -21.47 -8.21
N THR A 30 6.39 -21.60 -8.31
CA THR A 30 7.33 -20.49 -8.04
C THR A 30 7.01 -19.20 -8.79
N ARG A 31 6.63 -19.30 -10.08
CA ARG A 31 6.29 -18.15 -10.93
C ARG A 31 4.98 -17.47 -10.48
N GLU A 32 3.98 -18.26 -10.13
CA GLU A 32 2.68 -17.78 -9.64
C GLU A 32 2.82 -17.13 -8.26
N ARG A 33 3.68 -17.69 -7.40
CA ARG A 33 4.04 -17.08 -6.12
C ARG A 33 4.73 -15.74 -6.31
N LEU A 34 5.70 -15.66 -7.22
CA LEU A 34 6.34 -14.38 -7.55
C LEU A 34 5.32 -13.35 -8.05
N LEU A 35 4.45 -13.73 -8.98
CA LEU A 35 3.39 -12.86 -9.48
C LEU A 35 2.47 -12.39 -8.34
N TYR A 36 2.08 -13.31 -7.45
CA TYR A 36 1.28 -12.99 -6.28
C TYR A 36 1.96 -11.94 -5.39
N GLU A 37 3.24 -12.16 -5.02
CA GLU A 37 3.98 -11.23 -4.15
C GLU A 37 4.17 -9.87 -4.81
N VAL A 38 4.45 -9.84 -6.12
CA VAL A 38 4.57 -8.58 -6.87
C VAL A 38 3.25 -7.84 -6.92
N VAL A 39 2.12 -8.52 -7.07
CA VAL A 39 0.80 -7.87 -7.02
C VAL A 39 0.47 -7.38 -5.62
N ALA A 40 0.70 -8.21 -4.60
CA ALA A 40 0.46 -7.85 -3.21
C ALA A 40 1.29 -6.64 -2.77
N MET A 41 2.60 -6.65 -3.01
CA MET A 41 3.48 -5.57 -2.59
C MET A 41 3.36 -4.38 -3.53
N SER A 42 3.64 -4.56 -4.82
CA SER A 42 3.80 -3.42 -5.72
C SER A 42 2.47 -2.89 -6.27
N CYS A 43 1.53 -3.74 -6.69
CA CYS A 43 0.27 -3.23 -7.24
C CYS A 43 -0.66 -2.70 -6.14
N VAL A 44 -0.75 -3.39 -5.00
CA VAL A 44 -1.64 -3.01 -3.89
C VAL A 44 -0.92 -2.09 -2.91
N THR A 45 0.08 -2.59 -2.17
CA THR A 45 0.70 -1.83 -1.07
C THR A 45 1.35 -0.53 -1.55
N GLU A 46 2.20 -0.57 -2.58
CA GLU A 46 2.90 0.66 -3.00
C GLU A 46 1.99 1.68 -3.70
N THR A 47 0.93 1.24 -4.37
CA THR A 47 -0.09 2.16 -4.89
C THR A 47 -0.83 2.86 -3.75
N LEU A 48 -1.16 2.14 -2.67
CA LEU A 48 -1.78 2.72 -1.47
C LEU A 48 -0.83 3.66 -0.73
N SER A 49 0.43 3.25 -0.55
CA SER A 49 1.49 4.07 0.03
C SER A 49 1.68 5.37 -0.75
N ALA A 50 1.75 5.30 -2.08
CA ALA A 50 1.88 6.47 -2.94
C ALA A 50 0.68 7.43 -2.80
N ALA A 51 -0.56 6.93 -2.75
CA ALA A 51 -1.74 7.78 -2.56
C ALA A 51 -1.72 8.49 -1.20
N LEU A 52 -1.38 7.76 -0.12
CA LEU A 52 -1.27 8.33 1.22
C LEU A 52 -0.13 9.35 1.31
N LEU A 53 1.04 9.05 0.76
CA LEU A 53 2.20 9.94 0.76
C LEU A 53 1.96 11.19 -0.08
N GLY A 54 1.22 11.10 -1.19
CA GLY A 54 0.81 12.26 -1.98
C GLY A 54 0.06 13.28 -1.13
N GLU A 55 -0.94 12.83 -0.38
CA GLU A 55 -1.71 13.68 0.54
C GLU A 55 -0.87 14.22 1.70
N MET A 56 0.06 13.41 2.24
CA MET A 56 0.97 13.88 3.29
C MET A 56 1.92 14.98 2.79
N VAL A 57 2.45 14.84 1.57
CA VAL A 57 3.33 15.84 0.93
C VAL A 57 2.60 17.16 0.72
N GLU A 58 1.34 17.13 0.27
CA GLU A 58 0.55 18.34 0.04
C GLU A 58 0.29 19.13 1.34
N ARG A 59 0.22 18.44 2.48
CA ARG A 59 -0.08 19.03 3.79
C ARG A 59 1.16 19.39 4.60
N ALA A 60 2.31 18.81 4.29
CA ALA A 60 3.55 19.11 4.98
C ALA A 60 3.99 20.54 4.69
N THR A 61 4.07 21.36 5.72
CA THR A 61 4.59 22.74 5.65
C THR A 61 6.06 22.81 6.05
N ASP A 62 6.55 21.85 6.84
CA ASP A 62 7.98 21.71 7.10
C ASP A 62 8.72 21.30 5.81
N PRO A 63 9.67 22.11 5.31
CA PRO A 63 10.32 21.83 4.03
C PRO A 63 11.08 20.51 4.01
N ARG A 64 11.71 20.11 5.12
CA ARG A 64 12.57 18.91 5.18
C ARG A 64 11.74 17.64 5.27
N VAL A 65 10.65 17.68 6.02
CA VAL A 65 9.66 16.59 6.04
C VAL A 65 9.06 16.43 4.65
N ARG A 66 8.64 17.53 4.02
CA ARG A 66 8.09 17.50 2.67
C ARG A 66 9.07 16.92 1.65
N ASP A 67 10.31 17.39 1.64
CA ASP A 67 11.35 16.89 0.73
C ASP A 67 11.65 15.40 0.94
N THR A 68 11.66 14.95 2.20
CA THR A 68 11.86 13.52 2.54
C THR A 68 10.68 12.68 2.09
N MET A 69 9.45 13.11 2.35
CA MET A 69 8.24 12.41 1.89
C MET A 69 8.15 12.38 0.37
N GLN A 70 8.58 13.44 -0.33
CA GLN A 70 8.67 13.46 -1.80
C GLN A 70 9.68 12.46 -2.35
N GLN A 71 10.79 12.23 -1.65
CA GLN A 71 11.74 11.17 -2.03
C GLN A 71 11.08 9.80 -1.91
N ILE A 72 10.46 9.50 -0.77
CA ILE A 72 9.77 8.22 -0.55
C ILE A 72 8.64 8.04 -1.56
N LEU A 73 7.82 9.07 -1.82
CA LEU A 73 6.74 9.03 -2.79
C LEU A 73 7.23 8.65 -4.20
N ARG A 74 8.41 9.13 -4.62
CA ARG A 74 8.97 8.77 -5.92
C ARG A 74 9.29 7.28 -5.99
N ASP A 75 9.89 6.74 -4.93
CA ASP A 75 10.21 5.32 -4.83
C ASP A 75 8.91 4.49 -4.91
N GLU A 76 7.87 4.84 -4.15
CA GLU A 76 6.61 4.06 -4.18
C GLU A 76 5.86 4.16 -5.51
N VAL A 77 5.93 5.30 -6.20
CA VAL A 77 5.37 5.42 -7.55
C VAL A 77 6.13 4.50 -8.53
N ASP A 78 7.45 4.44 -8.45
CA ASP A 78 8.25 3.59 -9.33
C ASP A 78 8.10 2.10 -8.99
N HIS A 79 7.99 1.74 -7.71
CA HIS A 79 7.65 0.38 -7.29
C HIS A 79 6.26 -0.04 -7.77
N ALA A 80 5.25 0.83 -7.63
CA ALA A 80 3.91 0.56 -8.13
C ALA A 80 3.90 0.32 -9.64
N ARG A 81 4.57 1.19 -10.40
CA ARG A 81 4.73 1.04 -11.86
C ARG A 81 5.39 -0.27 -12.24
N LEU A 82 6.44 -0.67 -11.52
CA LEU A 82 7.10 -1.96 -11.73
C LEU A 82 6.12 -3.12 -11.55
N GLY A 83 5.32 -3.10 -10.48
CA GLY A 83 4.27 -4.09 -10.23
C GLY A 83 3.27 -4.20 -11.36
N TRP A 84 2.69 -3.07 -11.78
CA TRP A 84 1.71 -3.03 -12.86
C TRP A 84 2.30 -3.48 -14.20
N ALA A 85 3.54 -3.09 -14.50
CA ALA A 85 4.25 -3.53 -15.70
C ALA A 85 4.53 -5.04 -15.68
N HIS A 86 4.92 -5.59 -14.52
CA HIS A 86 5.13 -7.02 -14.35
C HIS A 86 3.84 -7.81 -14.56
N LEU A 87 2.74 -7.39 -13.91
CA LEU A 87 1.43 -7.99 -14.10
C LEU A 87 1.03 -7.96 -15.59
N ALA A 88 1.14 -6.81 -16.24
CA ALA A 88 0.85 -6.69 -17.67
C ALA A 88 1.66 -7.68 -18.53
N ALA A 89 2.96 -7.81 -18.26
CA ALA A 89 3.83 -8.73 -18.98
C ALA A 89 3.47 -10.21 -18.76
N GLU A 90 3.13 -10.62 -17.54
CA GLU A 90 2.70 -11.99 -17.25
C GLU A 90 1.37 -12.33 -17.94
N ARG A 91 0.45 -11.36 -17.99
CA ARG A 91 -0.83 -11.52 -18.68
C ARG A 91 -0.67 -11.59 -20.20
N GLN A 92 0.22 -10.79 -20.78
CA GLN A 92 0.57 -10.88 -22.21
C GLN A 92 1.19 -12.24 -22.58
N ARG A 93 1.88 -12.89 -21.65
CA ARG A 93 2.43 -14.25 -21.81
C ARG A 93 1.38 -15.35 -21.68
N GLY A 94 0.12 -15.00 -21.43
CA GLY A 94 -0.98 -15.96 -21.30
C GLY A 94 -1.07 -16.63 -19.92
N CYS A 95 -0.44 -16.05 -18.87
CA CYS A 95 -0.59 -16.57 -17.52
C CYS A 95 -2.08 -16.53 -17.10
N ALA A 96 -2.57 -17.63 -16.52
CA ALA A 96 -3.93 -17.72 -16.01
C ALA A 96 -4.16 -16.78 -14.81
N ASP A 97 -5.42 -16.51 -14.47
CA ASP A 97 -5.71 -15.78 -13.23
C ASP A 97 -5.56 -16.72 -12.04
N VAL A 98 -4.45 -16.57 -11.33
CA VAL A 98 -4.15 -17.29 -10.09
C VAL A 98 -4.34 -16.40 -8.85
N ILE A 99 -4.73 -15.13 -9.04
CA ILE A 99 -4.78 -14.12 -7.97
C ILE A 99 -6.22 -13.88 -7.52
N GLY A 100 -7.17 -13.82 -8.45
CA GLY A 100 -8.54 -13.38 -8.18
C GLY A 100 -9.20 -14.14 -7.03
N GLN A 101 -9.05 -15.47 -7.00
CA GLN A 101 -9.60 -16.30 -5.93
C GLN A 101 -8.98 -16.04 -4.54
N HIS A 102 -7.77 -15.50 -4.49
CA HIS A 102 -7.00 -15.22 -3.28
C HIS A 102 -7.01 -13.74 -2.88
N LEU A 103 -7.65 -12.85 -3.65
CA LEU A 103 -7.67 -11.41 -3.34
C LEU A 103 -8.09 -11.08 -1.90
N PRO A 104 -9.13 -11.68 -1.30
CA PRO A 104 -9.46 -11.40 0.10
C PRO A 104 -8.31 -11.71 1.07
N ALA A 105 -7.63 -12.84 0.88
CA ALA A 105 -6.49 -13.23 1.72
C ALA A 105 -5.28 -12.32 1.48
N MET A 106 -5.02 -11.93 0.23
CA MET A 106 -3.98 -10.97 -0.13
C MET A 106 -4.23 -9.62 0.55
N LEU A 107 -5.45 -9.09 0.43
CA LEU A 107 -5.83 -7.80 1.03
C LEU A 107 -5.77 -7.86 2.55
N ALA A 108 -6.23 -8.94 3.17
CA ALA A 108 -6.10 -9.13 4.62
C ALA A 108 -4.64 -9.21 5.09
N GLY A 109 -3.73 -9.74 4.27
CA GLY A 109 -2.30 -9.83 4.58
C GLY A 109 -1.49 -8.56 4.29
N THR A 110 -2.02 -7.63 3.48
CA THR A 110 -1.30 -6.43 3.02
C THR A 110 -1.85 -5.13 3.64
N VAL A 111 -3.14 -5.09 3.96
CA VAL A 111 -3.79 -3.90 4.52
C VAL A 111 -3.78 -3.94 6.04
N HIS A 112 -3.23 -2.89 6.66
CA HIS A 112 -3.23 -2.74 8.12
C HIS A 112 -4.66 -2.64 8.69
N GLU A 113 -4.95 -3.41 9.76
CA GLU A 113 -6.25 -3.43 10.46
C GLU A 113 -6.71 -2.04 10.94
N GLU A 114 -5.75 -1.15 11.20
CA GLU A 114 -5.98 0.22 11.61
C GLU A 114 -6.81 1.02 10.59
N VAL A 115 -6.76 0.68 9.30
CA VAL A 115 -7.59 1.31 8.26
C VAL A 115 -9.10 1.06 8.51
N PHE A 116 -9.44 -0.07 9.13
CA PHE A 116 -10.82 -0.50 9.35
C PHE A 116 -11.36 -0.15 10.74
N SER A 117 -10.48 0.14 11.70
CA SER A 117 -10.84 0.40 13.10
C SER A 117 -11.56 1.74 13.29
N SER A 118 -12.60 1.77 14.15
CA SER A 118 -13.45 2.95 14.43
C SER A 118 -13.16 3.66 15.77
N GLY A 119 -12.20 3.19 16.58
CA GLY A 119 -11.98 3.68 17.95
C GLY A 119 -10.70 4.52 18.20
N ALA A 120 -10.89 5.61 18.97
CA ALA A 120 -9.95 6.49 19.70
C ALA A 120 -8.88 7.32 18.94
N GLU A 121 -8.52 8.46 19.57
CA GLU A 121 -7.86 9.67 19.03
C GLU A 121 -6.47 9.45 18.43
N HIS A 122 -6.16 10.25 17.41
CA HIS A 122 -4.81 10.37 16.86
C HIS A 122 -3.92 11.12 17.88
N PRO A 123 -2.64 10.74 18.06
CA PRO A 123 -1.75 11.42 19.02
C PRO A 123 -1.74 12.94 18.80
N GLU A 124 -1.63 13.69 19.90
CA GLU A 124 -1.86 15.13 20.02
C GLU A 124 -1.55 15.90 18.72
N GLN A 125 -2.61 16.27 17.99
CA GLN A 125 -2.54 16.90 16.66
C GLN A 125 -1.65 18.16 16.62
N GLY A 126 -1.44 18.81 17.76
CA GLY A 126 -0.53 19.95 17.90
C GLY A 126 0.94 19.60 17.66
N ALA A 127 1.40 18.43 18.14
CA ALA A 127 2.81 18.02 18.00
C ALA A 127 3.17 17.57 16.58
N LEU A 128 2.17 17.18 15.79
CA LEU A 128 2.33 16.73 14.40
C LEU A 128 1.93 17.79 13.37
N SER A 129 1.54 18.98 13.84
CA SER A 129 1.13 20.10 12.99
C SER A 129 2.25 20.47 12.02
N GLY A 130 1.93 20.59 10.74
CA GLY A 130 2.88 20.95 9.68
C GLY A 130 3.78 19.81 9.19
N LEU A 131 3.71 18.61 9.79
CA LEU A 131 4.49 17.43 9.37
C LEU A 131 3.74 16.53 8.38
N GLY A 132 2.59 16.98 7.87
CA GLY A 132 1.78 16.24 6.89
C GLY A 132 0.94 15.10 7.47
N ALA A 133 0.76 15.04 8.80
CA ALA A 133 -0.01 13.95 9.43
C ALA A 133 -1.47 13.89 8.94
N LEU A 134 -1.94 12.69 8.62
CA LEU A 134 -3.32 12.41 8.23
C LEU A 134 -4.14 11.93 9.43
N GLY A 135 -5.39 12.34 9.55
CA GLY A 135 -6.33 11.71 10.48
C GLY A 135 -6.69 10.28 10.05
N ARG A 136 -7.18 9.44 10.97
CA ARG A 136 -7.63 8.07 10.63
C ARG A 136 -8.74 8.08 9.57
N GLY A 137 -9.72 8.98 9.69
CA GLY A 137 -10.82 9.10 8.72
C GLY A 137 -10.33 9.44 7.31
N GLU A 138 -9.28 10.26 7.21
CA GLU A 138 -8.69 10.62 5.93
C GLU A 138 -7.89 9.46 5.34
N ARG A 139 -7.08 8.77 6.15
CA ARG A 139 -6.40 7.53 5.71
C ARG A 139 -7.41 6.50 5.20
N ARG A 140 -8.54 6.31 5.91
CA ARG A 140 -9.62 5.41 5.48
C ARG A 140 -10.26 5.86 4.17
N ARG A 141 -10.53 7.16 4.01
CA ARG A 141 -11.09 7.71 2.76
C ARG A 141 -10.14 7.48 1.58
N ILE A 142 -8.87 7.88 1.73
CA ILE A 142 -7.84 7.72 0.69
C ILE A 142 -7.66 6.26 0.33
N PHE A 143 -7.66 5.37 1.32
CA PHE A 143 -7.61 3.92 1.09
C PHE A 143 -8.81 3.44 0.25
N ASP A 144 -10.05 3.76 0.66
CA ASP A 144 -11.25 3.33 -0.08
C ASP A 144 -11.27 3.86 -1.51
N GLU A 145 -10.99 5.16 -1.67
CA GLU A 145 -10.90 5.81 -2.99
C GLU A 145 -9.82 5.15 -3.86
N THR A 146 -8.63 4.92 -3.33
CA THR A 146 -7.52 4.30 -4.08
C THR A 146 -7.85 2.86 -4.48
N MET A 147 -8.48 2.09 -3.58
CA MET A 147 -8.92 0.73 -3.89
C MET A 147 -9.96 0.72 -5.02
N ARG A 148 -10.98 1.59 -4.94
CA ARG A 148 -12.10 1.62 -5.89
C ARG A 148 -11.75 2.26 -7.22
N LEU A 149 -10.86 3.25 -7.24
CA LEU A 149 -10.55 4.04 -8.43
C LEU A 149 -9.30 3.56 -9.16
N VAL A 150 -8.35 2.93 -8.46
CA VAL A 150 -7.05 2.55 -9.02
C VAL A 150 -6.81 1.05 -8.95
N VAL A 151 -6.75 0.48 -7.74
CA VAL A 151 -6.27 -0.89 -7.54
C VAL A 151 -7.22 -1.92 -8.17
N LEU A 152 -8.49 -1.95 -7.78
CA LEU A 152 -9.45 -2.91 -8.31
C LEU A 152 -9.70 -2.71 -9.83
N PRO A 153 -9.91 -1.49 -10.34
CA PRO A 153 -9.98 -1.28 -11.79
C PRO A 153 -8.72 -1.69 -12.55
N GLY A 154 -7.53 -1.45 -11.99
CA GLY A 154 -6.25 -1.83 -12.58
C GLY A 154 -6.09 -3.35 -12.67
N LEU A 155 -6.40 -4.07 -11.59
CA LEU A 155 -6.40 -5.53 -11.56
C LEU A 155 -7.36 -6.11 -12.62
N ARG A 156 -8.59 -5.58 -12.68
CA ARG A 156 -9.59 -5.99 -13.66
C ARG A 156 -9.14 -5.74 -15.10
N ARG A 157 -8.50 -4.58 -15.36
CA ARG A 157 -7.95 -4.23 -16.67
C ARG A 157 -6.94 -5.28 -17.17
N PHE A 158 -6.18 -5.89 -16.27
CA PHE A 158 -5.23 -6.95 -16.60
C PHE A 158 -5.81 -8.37 -16.49
N GLY A 159 -7.14 -8.49 -16.34
CA GLY A 159 -7.84 -9.77 -16.40
C GLY A 159 -7.76 -10.59 -15.11
N ILE A 160 -7.58 -9.93 -13.97
CA ILE A 160 -7.77 -10.53 -12.64
C ILE A 160 -9.24 -10.38 -12.25
N ASP A 161 -9.87 -11.46 -11.78
CA ASP A 161 -11.22 -11.40 -11.23
C ASP A 161 -11.20 -10.70 -9.87
N THR A 162 -11.84 -9.53 -9.79
CA THR A 162 -11.88 -8.70 -8.59
C THR A 162 -13.11 -8.92 -7.71
N GLY A 163 -14.07 -9.77 -8.12
CA GLY A 163 -15.38 -9.86 -7.45
C GLY A 163 -15.28 -10.20 -5.95
N ARG A 164 -14.40 -11.15 -5.58
CA ARG A 164 -14.17 -11.50 -4.17
C ARG A 164 -13.48 -10.38 -3.39
N GLY A 165 -12.54 -9.67 -4.01
CA GLY A 165 -11.85 -8.55 -3.39
C GLY A 165 -12.79 -7.36 -3.15
N GLU A 166 -13.67 -7.08 -4.10
CA GLU A 166 -14.73 -6.06 -3.96
C GLU A 166 -15.70 -6.39 -2.83
N GLN A 167 -16.14 -7.64 -2.75
CA GLN A 167 -17.01 -8.10 -1.66
C GLN A 167 -16.32 -7.93 -0.30
N TRP A 168 -15.06 -8.41 -0.18
CA TRP A 168 -14.28 -8.26 1.05
C TRP A 168 -14.13 -6.80 1.46
N LEU A 169 -13.86 -5.90 0.51
CA LEU A 169 -13.74 -4.47 0.78
C LEU A 169 -15.06 -3.87 1.27
N ALA A 170 -16.19 -4.25 0.65
CA ALA A 170 -17.51 -3.79 1.05
C ALA A 170 -17.88 -4.25 2.47
N GLU A 171 -17.58 -5.51 2.83
CA GLU A 171 -17.82 -6.06 4.17
C GLU A 171 -16.98 -5.38 5.25
N ARG A 172 -15.77 -4.91 4.90
CA ARG A 172 -14.82 -4.30 5.85
C ARG A 172 -15.00 -2.79 6.00
N LEU A 173 -15.60 -2.14 5.01
CA LEU A 173 -15.84 -0.70 5.01
C LEU A 173 -17.30 -0.29 5.26
N GLY A 174 -18.25 -1.21 5.10
CA GLY A 174 -19.63 -1.06 5.58
C GLY A 174 -19.72 -1.08 7.09
#